data_AF-A0A752QCN5-F1
#
_entry.id   AF-A0A752QCN5-F1
#
_cell.length_a   1.000
_cell.length_b   1.000
_cell.length_c   1.000
_cell.angle_alpha   90.00
_cell.angle_beta   90.00
_cell.angle_gamma   90.00
#
_symmetry.space_group_name_H-M   'P 1'
#
loop_
_entity.id
_entity.type
_entity.pdbx_description
1 polymer ?
#
loop_
_entity_poly.entity_id
_entity_poly.type
_entity_poly.pdbx_seq_one_letter_code
_entity_poly.pdbx_strand_id
1 'polypeptide(L)'
;MDDCSKHSGSVPCNKYNQGVLGISKDVALVHFAGIYTGIGLGAYIKSKSRDDMRVNSAFTFGEKAFLGWNFGAFSTEAYIRHFSNGSLTDKNSGHNFVGASISYNF
;
A
#
# COMPACT_ATOMS: atom_id res chain seq x y z
N MET A 1 11.37 24.70 3.19
CA MET A 1 10.81 23.81 4.22
C MET A 1 9.32 23.87 4.00
N ASP A 2 8.81 22.93 3.21
CA ASP A 2 7.46 23.03 2.65
C ASP A 2 6.43 22.78 3.77
N ASP A 3 5.48 23.70 3.92
CA ASP A 3 4.43 23.68 4.95
C ASP A 3 3.12 23.22 4.29
N CYS A 4 2.59 22.07 4.72
CA CYS A 4 1.43 21.43 4.11
C CYS A 4 0.18 21.97 4.80
N SER A 5 -0.33 23.10 4.30
CA SER A 5 -1.51 23.74 4.88
C SER A 5 -2.80 23.06 4.42
N LYS A 6 -3.48 22.35 5.32
CA LYS A 6 -4.94 22.21 5.27
C LYS A 6 -5.51 22.36 6.69
N HIS A 7 -5.83 23.61 7.00
CA HIS A 7 -6.64 24.07 8.13
C HIS A 7 -6.19 23.63 9.55
N SER A 8 -5.64 24.59 10.30
CA SER A 8 -5.34 24.55 11.74
C SER A 8 -3.99 23.94 12.13
N GLY A 9 -2.97 24.81 12.23
CA GLY A 9 -1.66 24.52 12.83
C GLY A 9 -0.63 24.03 11.83
N SER A 10 0.44 24.79 11.63
CA SER A 10 1.60 24.40 10.81
C SER A 10 2.31 23.20 11.44
N VAL A 11 1.93 22.00 11.01
CA VAL A 11 2.64 20.76 11.33
C VAL A 11 3.62 20.48 10.18
N PRO A 12 4.93 20.27 10.45
CA PRO A 12 5.89 20.00 9.39
C PRO A 12 5.45 18.79 8.55
N CYS A 13 5.42 18.92 7.21
CA CYS A 13 4.96 17.88 6.28
C CYS A 13 5.62 16.51 6.52
N ASN A 14 6.83 16.51 7.09
CA ASN A 14 7.57 15.31 7.44
C ASN A 14 6.85 14.40 8.45
N LYS A 15 5.87 14.92 9.21
CA LYS A 15 5.06 14.12 10.14
C LYS A 15 4.16 13.10 9.41
N TYR A 16 3.83 13.35 8.14
CA TYR A 16 3.00 12.45 7.31
C TYR A 16 3.80 11.43 6.50
N ASN A 17 5.15 11.49 6.55
CA ASN A 17 5.98 10.54 5.85
C ASN A 17 5.93 9.18 6.55
N GLN A 18 5.38 8.18 5.86
CA GLN A 18 5.28 6.82 6.37
C GLN A 18 6.10 5.88 5.49
N GLY A 19 7.21 5.39 6.03
CA GLY A 19 7.96 4.29 5.42
C GLY A 19 7.21 2.97 5.62
N VAL A 20 7.08 2.17 4.56
CA VAL A 20 6.47 0.84 4.61
C VAL A 20 7.42 -0.13 3.92
N LEU A 21 7.74 -1.23 4.60
CA LEU A 21 8.48 -2.35 4.06
C LEU A 21 7.60 -3.59 4.17
N GLY A 22 7.61 -4.48 3.21
CA GLY A 22 6.82 -5.69 3.32
C GLY A 22 7.08 -6.68 2.21
N ILE A 23 6.52 -7.86 2.39
CA ILE A 23 6.55 -8.95 1.44
C ILE A 23 5.10 -9.28 1.07
N SER A 24 4.84 -9.55 -0.20
CA SER A 24 3.55 -10.05 -0.64
C SER A 24 3.69 -11.20 -1.60
N LYS A 25 2.68 -12.05 -1.60
CA LYS A 25 2.48 -13.08 -2.60
C LYS A 25 1.27 -12.69 -3.43
N ASP A 26 1.51 -12.43 -4.70
CA ASP A 26 0.51 -11.99 -5.66
C ASP A 26 0.20 -13.17 -6.59
N VAL A 27 -1.09 -13.39 -6.87
CA VAL A 27 -1.59 -14.44 -7.76
C VAL A 27 -2.39 -13.80 -8.88
N ALA A 28 -1.91 -13.96 -10.12
CA ALA A 28 -2.67 -13.59 -11.30
C ALA A 28 -3.78 -14.64 -11.55
N LEU A 29 -5.03 -14.17 -11.62
CA LEU A 29 -6.21 -15.03 -11.80
C LEU A 29 -6.66 -15.10 -13.25
N VAL A 30 -6.54 -13.98 -13.97
CA VAL A 30 -6.93 -13.89 -15.38
C VAL A 30 -5.78 -13.24 -16.13
N HIS A 31 -5.42 -13.81 -17.28
CA HIS A 31 -4.48 -13.23 -18.21
C HIS A 31 -5.02 -13.40 -19.63
N PHE A 32 -5.32 -12.30 -20.31
CA PHE A 32 -5.83 -12.30 -21.68
C PHE A 32 -5.32 -11.10 -22.45
N ALA A 33 -4.76 -11.35 -23.63
CA ALA A 33 -4.26 -10.31 -24.55
C ALA A 33 -3.31 -9.28 -23.89
N GLY A 34 -2.46 -9.72 -22.96
CA GLY A 34 -1.53 -8.86 -22.23
C GLY A 34 -2.13 -8.16 -21.00
N ILE A 35 -3.45 -8.17 -20.84
CA ILE A 35 -4.12 -7.68 -19.63
C ILE A 35 -4.14 -8.80 -18.60
N TYR A 36 -3.76 -8.50 -17.36
CA TYR A 36 -3.86 -9.42 -16.25
C TYR A 36 -4.53 -8.78 -15.04
N THR A 37 -5.23 -9.59 -14.27
CA THR A 37 -5.77 -9.17 -12.97
C THR A 37 -5.55 -10.26 -11.94
N GLY A 38 -5.45 -9.85 -10.69
CA GLY A 38 -5.16 -10.76 -9.61
C GLY A 38 -5.40 -10.15 -8.24
N ILE A 39 -5.13 -11.00 -7.26
CA ILE A 39 -5.17 -10.64 -5.85
C ILE A 39 -3.84 -11.01 -5.21
N GLY A 40 -3.47 -10.30 -4.16
CA GLY A 40 -2.25 -10.52 -3.40
C GLY A 40 -2.50 -10.41 -1.92
N LEU A 41 -1.78 -11.22 -1.17
CA LEU A 41 -1.76 -11.17 0.29
C LEU A 41 -0.33 -10.91 0.74
N GLY A 42 -0.15 -9.92 1.62
CA GLY A 42 1.16 -9.54 2.10
C GLY A 42 1.19 -9.18 3.58
N ALA A 43 2.39 -9.22 4.11
CA ALA A 43 2.73 -8.77 5.44
C ALA A 43 3.64 -7.55 5.33
N TYR A 44 3.31 -6.49 6.05
CA TYR A 44 3.95 -5.19 5.93
C TYR A 44 4.29 -4.63 7.30
N ILE A 45 5.52 -4.14 7.44
CA ILE A 45 6.05 -3.42 8.58
C ILE A 45 6.03 -1.93 8.26
N LYS A 46 5.33 -1.14 9.07
CA LYS A 46 5.24 0.32 8.93
C LYS A 46 6.18 0.99 9.94
N SER A 47 6.94 1.99 9.49
CA SER A 47 7.80 2.77 10.37
C SER A 47 6.94 3.55 11.38
N LYS A 48 7.24 3.40 12.67
CA LYS A 48 6.59 4.17 13.74
C LYS A 48 7.17 5.59 13.74
N SER A 49 6.51 6.55 13.10
CA SER A 49 6.76 7.96 13.40
C SER A 49 6.28 8.22 14.83
N ARG A 50 7.17 8.77 15.67
CA ARG A 50 7.07 8.89 17.14
C ARG A 50 5.81 9.59 17.71
N ASP A 51 4.88 10.06 16.88
CA ASP A 51 3.69 10.81 17.31
C ASP A 51 2.35 10.33 16.73
N ASP A 52 2.31 9.26 15.93
CA ASP A 52 1.04 8.80 15.32
C ASP A 52 0.58 7.44 15.86
N MET A 53 -0.15 7.50 16.98
CA MET A 53 -0.81 6.38 17.67
C MET A 53 -2.05 5.84 16.93
N ARG A 54 -2.07 5.79 15.59
CA ARG A 54 -3.27 5.35 14.83
C ARG A 54 -3.32 3.86 14.51
N VAL A 55 -2.19 3.14 14.55
CA VAL A 55 -2.14 1.67 14.47
C VAL A 55 -1.05 1.15 15.41
N ASN A 56 -1.41 0.62 16.58
CA ASN A 56 -0.46 0.13 17.59
C ASN A 56 0.12 -1.27 17.24
N SER A 57 0.29 -1.55 15.96
CA SER A 57 0.92 -2.78 15.46
C SER A 57 1.85 -2.36 14.32
N ALA A 58 3.16 -2.55 14.53
CA ALA A 58 4.16 -2.30 13.49
C ALA A 58 3.95 -3.23 12.29
N PHE A 59 3.35 -4.40 12.55
CA PHE A 59 3.02 -5.43 11.57
C PHE A 59 1.56 -5.30 11.14
N THR A 60 1.31 -5.31 9.84
CA THR A 60 -0.02 -5.24 9.23
C THR A 60 -0.13 -6.25 8.10
N PHE A 61 -1.31 -6.85 7.92
CA PHE A 61 -1.61 -7.62 6.74
C PHE A 61 -2.21 -6.70 5.68
N GLY A 62 -1.82 -6.89 4.43
CA GLY A 62 -2.34 -6.14 3.29
C GLY A 62 -2.90 -7.07 2.25
N GLU A 63 -4.17 -6.90 1.94
CA GLU A 63 -4.84 -7.50 0.79
C GLU A 63 -4.72 -6.54 -0.39
N LYS A 64 -4.28 -7.03 -1.53
CA LYS A 64 -4.12 -6.26 -2.77
C LYS A 64 -5.04 -6.86 -3.83
N ALA A 65 -5.75 -6.02 -4.56
CA ALA A 65 -6.38 -6.37 -5.83
C ALA A 65 -5.77 -5.50 -6.91
N PHE A 66 -5.46 -6.07 -8.06
CA PHE A 66 -4.74 -5.36 -9.12
C PHE A 66 -5.23 -5.71 -10.53
N LEU A 67 -5.04 -4.74 -11.41
CA LEU A 67 -5.25 -4.83 -12.85
C LEU A 67 -4.00 -4.26 -13.53
N GLY A 68 -3.39 -5.03 -14.41
CA GLY A 68 -2.19 -4.62 -15.13
C GLY A 68 -2.23 -4.98 -16.61
N TRP A 69 -1.30 -4.38 -17.34
CA TRP A 69 -1.09 -4.57 -18.76
C TRP A 69 0.39 -4.75 -19.05
N ASN A 70 0.73 -5.90 -19.64
CA ASN A 70 2.05 -6.21 -20.18
C ASN A 70 2.20 -5.68 -21.61
N PHE A 71 3.26 -4.92 -21.87
CA PHE A 71 3.67 -4.48 -23.19
C PHE A 71 5.17 -4.71 -23.39
N GLY A 72 5.51 -5.89 -23.93
CA GLY A 72 6.90 -6.30 -24.14
C GLY A 72 7.62 -6.58 -22.83
N ALA A 73 8.77 -5.93 -22.61
CA ALA A 73 9.56 -6.09 -21.39
C ALA A 73 9.01 -5.31 -20.19
N PHE A 74 7.98 -4.48 -20.39
CA PHE A 74 7.40 -3.66 -19.32
C PHE A 74 6.00 -4.12 -18.96
N SER A 75 5.63 -3.89 -17.71
CA SER A 75 4.27 -4.04 -17.19
C SER A 75 3.86 -2.79 -16.44
N THR A 76 2.62 -2.35 -16.64
CA THR A 76 1.98 -1.33 -15.80
C THR A 76 0.88 -1.97 -14.99
N GLU A 77 0.71 -1.53 -13.75
CA GLU A 77 -0.30 -2.08 -12.85
C GLU A 77 -0.95 -0.97 -12.03
N ALA A 78 -2.27 -0.96 -11.97
CA ALA A 78 -3.04 -0.22 -10.99
C ALA A 78 -3.54 -1.18 -9.92
N TYR A 79 -3.42 -0.78 -8.66
CA TYR A 79 -3.79 -1.65 -7.54
C TYR A 79 -4.45 -0.87 -6.40
N ILE A 80 -5.35 -1.58 -5.73
CA ILE A 80 -5.94 -1.16 -4.48
C ILE A 80 -5.45 -2.13 -3.41
N ARG A 81 -4.93 -1.60 -2.32
CA ARG A 81 -4.43 -2.37 -1.18
C ARG A 81 -5.18 -1.97 0.09
N HIS A 82 -5.89 -2.91 0.67
CA HIS A 82 -6.53 -2.78 1.96
C HIS A 82 -5.59 -3.30 3.05
N PHE A 83 -5.23 -2.46 4.02
CA PHE A 83 -4.47 -2.90 5.19
C PHE A 83 -5.41 -3.19 6.37
N SER A 84 -5.29 -4.39 6.92
CA SER A 84 -6.01 -4.84 8.11
C SER A 84 -5.02 -5.35 9.16
N ASN A 85 -5.34 -5.13 10.43
CA ASN A 85 -4.59 -5.73 11.55
C ASN A 85 -5.14 -7.12 11.94
N GLY A 86 -5.99 -7.74 11.10
CA GLY A 86 -6.53 -9.08 11.36
C GLY A 86 -7.38 -9.19 12.64
N SER A 87 -7.95 -8.06 13.11
CA SER A 87 -8.76 -7.99 14.35
C SER A 87 -7.99 -8.26 15.67
N LEU A 88 -6.66 -8.06 15.72
CA LEU A 88 -5.87 -8.26 16.94
C LEU A 88 -5.97 -7.13 18.00
N THR A 89 -6.54 -5.96 17.70
CA THR A 89 -6.82 -4.89 18.70
C THR A 89 -8.04 -4.03 18.31
N ASP A 90 -8.77 -3.49 19.30
CA ASP A 90 -10.09 -2.81 19.18
C ASP A 90 -10.14 -1.50 18.35
N LYS A 91 -9.01 -1.01 17.81
CA LYS A 91 -8.98 0.16 16.91
C LYS A 91 -8.45 -0.24 15.54
N ASN A 92 -9.34 -0.77 14.70
CA ASN A 92 -9.05 -1.12 13.31
C ASN A 92 -9.57 -0.04 12.36
N SER A 93 -8.93 1.13 12.34
CA SER A 93 -9.12 2.09 11.24
C SER A 93 -8.38 1.55 10.02
N GLY A 94 -8.98 0.57 9.34
CA GLY A 94 -8.43 0.03 8.09
C GLY A 94 -8.12 1.16 7.11
N HIS A 95 -6.92 1.14 6.53
CA HIS A 95 -6.48 2.15 5.59
C HIS A 95 -6.43 1.54 4.19
N ASN A 96 -7.18 2.15 3.27
CA ASN A 96 -7.14 1.82 1.85
C ASN A 96 -6.05 2.64 1.18
N PHE A 97 -5.18 1.97 0.43
CA PHE A 97 -4.14 2.59 -0.38
C PHE A 97 -4.43 2.29 -1.84
N VAL A 98 -4.43 3.31 -2.69
CA VAL A 98 -4.53 3.16 -4.14
C VAL A 98 -3.19 3.55 -4.73
N GLY A 99 -2.67 2.73 -5.63
CA GLY A 99 -1.37 2.96 -6.24
C GLY A 99 -1.32 2.49 -7.69
N ALA A 100 -0.27 2.94 -8.38
CA ALA A 100 0.12 2.44 -9.68
C ALA A 100 1.61 2.10 -9.65
N SER A 101 2.02 1.12 -10.46
CA SER A 101 3.41 0.71 -10.61
C SER A 101 3.77 0.43 -12.06
N ILE A 102 5.05 0.59 -12.36
CA ILE A 102 5.67 0.18 -13.62
C ILE A 102 6.77 -0.83 -13.24
N SER A 103 6.84 -1.94 -13.95
CA SER A 103 7.80 -3.01 -13.72
C SER A 103 8.49 -3.39 -15.02
N TYR A 104 9.77 -3.76 -14.91
CA TYR A 104 10.56 -4.31 -16.00
C TYR A 104 10.79 -5.79 -15.74
N ASN A 105 10.48 -6.63 -16.72
CA ASN A 105 10.65 -8.07 -16.69
C ASN A 105 11.95 -8.44 -17.42
N PHE A 106 12.88 -9.11 -16.72
CA PHE A 106 14.19 -9.54 -17.24
C PHE A 106 14.27 -11.05 -17.45
#